data_AF-A0A239GP86-F1
#
_entry.id   AF-A0A239GP86-F1
#
_cell.length_a   1.000
_cell.length_b   1.000
_cell.length_c   1.000
_cell.angle_alpha   90.00
_cell.angle_beta   90.00
_cell.angle_gamma   90.00
#
_symmetry.space_group_name_H-M   'P 1'
#
loop_
_entity.id
_entity.type
_entity.pdbx_description
1 polymer ?
#
loop_
_entity_poly.entity_id
_entity_poly.type
_entity_poly.pdbx_seq_one_letter_code
_entity_poly.pdbx_strand_id
1 'polypeptide(L)'
;MASPTKWLRANAQHYLLRDAQARVARAHGVAPPPIRGSLFWSRIFVPVYRLLPWSLRRTVMTAMPGSHRKQWPRPTRPEGPAV
;
A
#
# COMPACT_ATOMS: atom_id res chain seq x y z
N MET A 1 -12.98 -0.26 18.55
CA MET A 1 -13.40 0.07 17.16
C MET A 1 -12.21 0.67 16.42
N ALA A 2 -11.84 0.14 15.25
CA ALA A 2 -10.77 0.74 14.46
C ALA A 2 -11.20 2.15 14.02
N SER A 3 -10.33 3.16 14.22
CA SER A 3 -10.62 4.52 13.75
C SER A 3 -10.96 4.51 12.26
N PRO A 4 -11.94 5.30 11.80
CA PRO A 4 -12.36 5.35 10.40
C PRO A 4 -11.20 5.63 9.44
N THR A 5 -10.20 6.40 9.86
CA THR A 5 -8.97 6.66 9.08
C THR A 5 -8.09 5.42 8.93
N LYS A 6 -8.02 4.56 9.96
CA LYS A 6 -7.27 3.30 9.92
C LYS A 6 -7.96 2.28 9.00
N TRP A 7 -9.29 2.21 9.05
CA TRP A 7 -10.08 1.40 8.13
C TRP A 7 -9.94 1.87 6.68
N LEU A 8 -10.05 3.18 6.44
CA LEU A 8 -9.91 3.77 5.10
C LEU A 8 -8.53 3.47 4.51
N ARG A 9 -7.47 3.69 5.31
CA ARG A 9 -6.10 3.36 4.90
C ARG A 9 -5.94 1.87 4.58
N ALA A 10 -6.42 0.98 5.44
CA ALA A 10 -6.24 -0.46 5.24
C ALA A 10 -6.88 -0.91 3.92
N ASN A 11 -8.09 -0.42 3.63
CA ASN A 11 -8.74 -0.66 2.35
C ASN A 11 -7.95 -0.05 1.18
N ALA A 12 -7.60 1.23 1.25
CA ALA A 12 -6.83 1.89 0.20
C ALA A 12 -5.52 1.15 -0.12
N GLN A 13 -4.76 0.76 0.91
CA GLN A 13 -3.53 0.00 0.77
C GLN A 13 -3.78 -1.37 0.11
N HIS A 14 -4.82 -2.09 0.52
CA HIS A 14 -5.18 -3.40 -0.02
C HIS A 14 -5.45 -3.34 -1.53
N TYR A 15 -6.25 -2.38 -1.99
CA TYR A 15 -6.60 -2.27 -3.42
C TYR A 15 -5.45 -1.70 -4.26
N LEU A 16 -4.65 -0.77 -3.72
CA LEU A 16 -3.46 -0.25 -4.41
C LEU A 16 -2.38 -1.32 -4.59
N LEU A 17 -2.14 -2.15 -3.58
CA LEU A 17 -1.19 -3.26 -3.67
C LEU A 17 -1.64 -4.30 -4.69
N ARG A 18 -2.94 -4.63 -4.73
CA ARG A 18 -3.47 -5.57 -5.72
C ARG A 18 -3.36 -5.05 -7.16
N ASP A 19 -3.65 -3.77 -7.40
CA ASP A 19 -3.42 -3.17 -8.73
C ASP A 19 -1.94 -3.25 -9.11
N ALA A 20 -1.04 -2.94 -8.18
CA ALA A 20 0.40 -3.06 -8.40
C ALA A 20 0.82 -4.50 -8.73
N GLN A 21 0.35 -5.49 -7.96
CA GLN A 21 0.60 -6.90 -8.22
C GLN A 21 0.07 -7.34 -9.59
N ALA A 22 -1.15 -6.94 -9.96
CA ALA A 22 -1.73 -7.25 -11.25
C ALA A 22 -0.93 -6.64 -12.41
N ARG A 23 -0.41 -5.42 -12.24
CA ARG A 23 0.45 -4.78 -13.25
C ARG A 23 1.80 -5.48 -13.40
N VAL A 24 2.45 -5.81 -12.29
CA VAL A 24 3.73 -6.53 -12.29
C VAL A 24 3.53 -7.90 -12.94
N ALA A 25 2.49 -8.63 -12.57
CA ALA A 25 2.15 -9.91 -13.18
C ALA A 25 1.99 -9.77 -14.71
N ARG A 26 1.20 -8.80 -15.19
CA ARG A 26 1.06 -8.52 -16.63
C ARG A 26 2.39 -8.17 -17.30
N ALA A 27 3.23 -7.35 -16.66
CA ALA A 27 4.52 -6.95 -17.21
C ALA A 27 5.50 -8.13 -17.33
N HIS A 28 5.39 -9.13 -16.46
CA HIS A 28 6.20 -10.34 -16.47
C HIS A 28 5.52 -11.53 -17.17
N GLY A 29 4.39 -11.34 -17.84
CA GLY A 29 3.66 -12.42 -18.52
C GLY A 29 3.04 -13.47 -17.59
N VAL A 30 2.92 -13.16 -16.29
CA VAL A 30 2.31 -14.02 -15.27
C VAL A 30 0.82 -13.72 -15.17
N ALA A 31 0.00 -14.75 -14.96
CA ALA A 31 -1.44 -14.57 -14.74
C ALA A 31 -1.68 -13.65 -13.53
N PRO A 32 -2.39 -12.51 -13.71
CA PRO A 32 -2.62 -11.58 -12.61
C PRO A 32 -3.54 -12.21 -11.56
N PRO A 33 -3.34 -11.90 -10.27
CA PRO A 33 -4.23 -12.38 -9.22
C PRO A 33 -5.66 -11.86 -9.47
N PRO A 34 -6.70 -12.67 -9.23
CA PRO A 34 -8.08 -12.27 -9.48
C PRO A 34 -8.45 -11.06 -8.61
N ILE A 35 -9.02 -10.03 -9.25
CA ILE A 35 -9.51 -8.84 -8.56
C ILE A 35 -10.78 -9.21 -7.80
N ARG A 36 -10.63 -9.73 -6.57
CA ARG A 36 -11.74 -10.08 -5.67
C ARG A 36 -11.94 -8.97 -4.65
N GLY A 37 -13.13 -8.37 -4.57
CA GLY A 37 -13.45 -7.35 -3.57
C GLY A 37 -14.43 -6.30 -4.10
N SER A 38 -14.47 -5.16 -3.43
CA SER A 38 -15.35 -4.04 -3.75
C SER A 38 -15.01 -3.43 -5.12
N LEU A 39 -16.03 -3.34 -5.98
CA LEU A 39 -15.96 -2.70 -7.29
C LEU A 39 -15.65 -1.20 -7.17
N PHE A 40 -16.18 -0.53 -6.16
CA PHE A 40 -15.91 0.89 -5.90
C PHE A 40 -14.40 1.14 -5.76
N TRP A 41 -13.73 0.34 -4.93
CA TRP A 41 -12.31 0.54 -4.68
C TRP A 41 -11.45 0.21 -5.90
N SER A 42 -11.75 -0.90 -6.58
CA SER A 42 -10.95 -1.35 -7.73
C SER A 42 -11.16 -0.50 -8.99
N ARG A 43 -12.38 0.00 -9.21
CA ARG A 43 -12.80 0.60 -10.48
C ARG A 43 -13.01 2.12 -10.42
N ILE A 44 -13.12 2.69 -9.22
CA ILE A 44 -13.25 4.15 -9.02
C ILE A 44 -12.05 4.67 -8.24
N PHE A 45 -11.79 4.16 -7.03
CA PHE A 45 -10.73 4.70 -6.19
C PHE A 45 -9.33 4.54 -6.79
N VAL A 46 -8.95 3.33 -7.22
CA VAL A 46 -7.62 3.07 -7.81
C VAL A 46 -7.31 3.95 -9.03
N PRO A 47 -8.19 4.05 -10.06
CA PRO A 47 -7.90 4.91 -11.21
C PRO A 47 -7.86 6.40 -10.83
N VAL A 48 -8.78 6.87 -9.97
CA VAL A 48 -8.77 8.26 -9.48
C VAL A 48 -7.48 8.55 -8.69
N TYR A 49 -7.04 7.63 -7.84
CA TYR A 49 -5.79 7.75 -7.10
C TYR A 49 -4.55 7.73 -8.00
N ARG A 50 -4.62 7.09 -9.17
CA ARG A 50 -3.52 7.10 -10.16
C ARG A 50 -3.48 8.38 -10.99
N LEU A 51 -4.65 8.98 -11.27
CA LEU A 51 -4.76 10.28 -11.92
C LEU A 51 -4.37 11.43 -10.99
N LEU A 52 -4.28 11.18 -9.69
CA LEU A 52 -3.92 12.17 -8.70
C LEU A 52 -2.52 12.76 -9.00
N PRO A 53 -2.40 14.08 -9.19
CA PRO A 53 -1.12 14.71 -9.42
C PRO A 53 -0.18 14.48 -8.24
N TRP A 54 1.12 14.46 -8.53
CA TRP A 54 2.17 14.09 -7.56
C TRP A 54 2.10 14.90 -6.26
N SER A 55 1.71 16.17 -6.35
CA SER A 55 1.48 17.07 -5.23
C SER A 55 0.40 16.55 -4.27
N LEU A 56 -0.77 16.12 -4.77
CA LEU A 56 -1.82 15.53 -3.94
C LEU A 56 -1.37 14.20 -3.34
N ARG A 57 -0.70 13.36 -4.12
CA ARG A 57 -0.15 12.09 -3.64
C ARG A 57 0.84 12.30 -2.50
N ARG A 58 1.69 13.34 -2.59
CA ARG A 58 2.64 13.71 -1.55
C ARG A 58 1.92 14.18 -0.29
N THR A 59 0.89 15.04 -0.42
CA THR A 59 0.07 15.48 0.73
C THR A 59 -0.62 14.31 1.42
N VAL A 60 -1.19 13.37 0.64
CA VAL A 60 -1.80 12.16 1.20
C VAL A 60 -0.74 11.32 1.92
N MET A 61 0.43 11.08 1.31
CA MET A 61 1.53 10.33 1.93
C MET A 61 2.04 10.98 3.23
N THR A 62 2.07 12.30 3.32
CA THR A 62 2.50 13.03 4.53
C THR A 62 1.41 13.13 5.60
N ALA A 63 0.14 13.23 5.20
CA ALA A 63 -1.00 13.30 6.11
C ALA A 63 -1.32 11.92 6.73
N MET A 64 -1.01 10.84 6.02
CA MET A 64 -1.23 9.49 6.49
C MET A 64 -0.16 9.12 7.55
N PRO A 65 -0.51 8.73 8.80
CA PRO A 65 0.47 8.35 9.83
C PRO A 65 1.14 7.01 9.49
N GLY A 66 2.10 7.02 8.56
CA GLY A 66 2.69 5.83 7.95
C GLY A 66 3.86 5.25 8.75
N SER A 67 4.54 4.26 8.17
CA SER A 67 5.80 3.68 8.66
C SER A 67 6.82 4.74 9.14
N HIS A 68 6.83 5.93 8.54
CA HIS A 68 7.69 7.05 8.93
C HIS A 68 7.48 7.54 10.37
N ARG A 69 6.32 7.26 10.99
CA ARG A 69 6.05 7.52 12.42
C ARG A 69 6.21 6.29 13.30
N LYS A 70 6.45 5.10 12.72
CA LYS A 70 6.80 3.91 13.50
C LYS A 70 8.27 4.02 13.87
N GLN A 71 8.56 4.12 15.15
CA GLN A 71 9.88 3.79 15.66
C GLN A 71 10.09 2.29 15.41
N TRP A 72 10.86 1.98 14.37
CA TRP A 72 11.34 0.62 14.18
C TRP A 72 12.32 0.31 15.32
N PRO A 73 12.19 -0.84 15.99
CA PRO A 73 13.19 -1.26 16.96
C PRO A 73 14.55 -1.25 16.26
N ARG A 74 15.57 -0.67 16.90
CA ARG A 74 16.93 -0.70 16.36
C ARG A 74 17.31 -2.17 16.14
N PRO A 75 17.94 -2.52 15.01
CA PRO A 75 18.46 -3.86 14.81
C PRO A 75 19.34 -4.21 16.02
N THR A 76 18.98 -5.25 16.77
CA THR A 76 19.85 -5.78 17.82
C THR A 76 21.17 -6.16 17.16
N ARG A 77 22.27 -5.62 17.68
CA ARG A 77 23.62 -5.97 17.21
C ARG A 77 23.74 -7.49 17.31
N PRO A 78 24.13 -8.21 16.25
CA PRO A 78 24.37 -9.65 16.36
C PRO A 78 25.43 -9.86 17.45
N GLU A 79 25.03 -10.52 18.54
CA GLU A 79 25.95 -10.95 19.58
C GLU A 79 26.70 -12.18 19.06
N GLY A 80 27.94 -11.95 18.64
CA GLY A 80 28.91 -13.01 18.39
C GLY A 80 29.15 -13.38 16.92
N PRO A 81 30.32 -13.95 16.62
CA PRO A 81 30.64 -14.44 15.29
C PRO A 81 29.72 -15.63 14.96
N ALA A 82 29.20 -15.64 13.74
CA ALA A 82 28.61 -16.85 13.17
C ALA A 82 29.76 -17.83 12.93
N VAL A 83 29.96 -18.75 13.88
CA VAL A 83 30.90 -19.88 13.76
C VAL A 83 30.11 -21.11 13.33
#